data_AF-A0A1A9GFD7-F1
#
_entry.id   AF-A0A1A9GFD7-F1
#
_cell.length_a   1.000
_cell.length_b   1.000
_cell.length_c   1.000
_cell.angle_alpha   90.00
_cell.angle_beta   90.00
_cell.angle_gamma   90.00
#
_symmetry.space_group_name_H-M   'P 1'
#
loop_
_entity.id
_entity.type
_entity.pdbx_description
1 polymer ?
#
loop_
_entity_poly.entity_id
_entity_poly.type
_entity_poly.pdbx_seq_one_letter_code
_entity_poly.pdbx_strand_id
1 'polypeptide(L)'
;MTPQNLASLVGDPINVERIKANWNDILRLVTTIRSGQVRPSTLLAKLSAFPRQNGLALALRDIGRINRSIFLPQWWQNPEMRRNATAGLNKSEAQNTLARALFFNRLGELRDRTFESQFYRASGLNLLINAIVYWNTLYLEPAFAELNREGIATPPDVIKHITPLGWQHISLTGDYIWTPTDSPDLRPLRRETSILAA
;
A
#
# COMPACT_ATOMS: atom_id res chain seq x y z
N MET A 1 -2.97 -33.52 -18.82
CA MET A 1 -1.66 -32.90 -19.13
C MET A 1 -1.85 -31.40 -19.22
N THR A 2 -1.03 -30.63 -18.50
CA THR A 2 -1.07 -29.16 -18.55
C THR A 2 -0.52 -28.67 -19.89
N PRO A 3 -1.17 -27.72 -20.59
CA PRO A 3 -0.61 -27.13 -21.80
C PRO A 3 0.77 -26.52 -21.52
N GLN A 4 1.74 -26.70 -22.44
CA GLN A 4 3.13 -26.25 -22.28
C GLN A 4 3.23 -24.75 -21.92
N ASN A 5 2.33 -23.95 -22.47
CA ASN A 5 2.25 -22.50 -22.29
C ASN A 5 1.83 -22.09 -20.86
N LEU A 6 1.23 -23.02 -20.09
CA LEU A 6 0.74 -22.80 -18.74
C LEU A 6 1.58 -23.52 -17.68
N ALA A 7 2.61 -24.27 -18.10
CA ALA A 7 3.45 -25.04 -17.18
C ALA A 7 4.15 -24.17 -16.14
N SER A 8 4.56 -22.94 -16.48
CA SER A 8 5.16 -21.97 -15.55
C SER A 8 4.16 -21.39 -14.54
N LEU A 9 2.86 -21.52 -14.80
CA LEU A 9 1.78 -20.95 -13.97
C LEU A 9 1.19 -21.99 -12.99
N VAL A 10 1.42 -23.28 -13.26
CA VAL A 10 0.97 -24.40 -12.44
C VAL A 10 2.03 -24.73 -11.39
N GLY A 11 1.64 -24.66 -10.12
CA GLY A 11 2.50 -25.03 -8.99
C GLY A 11 2.50 -26.53 -8.70
N ASP A 12 3.22 -26.93 -7.65
CA ASP A 12 3.26 -28.32 -7.18
C ASP A 12 1.85 -28.87 -6.87
N PRO A 13 1.65 -30.19 -7.02
CA PRO A 13 0.38 -30.83 -6.68
C PRO A 13 0.03 -30.63 -5.20
N ILE A 14 -1.28 -30.48 -4.95
CA ILE A 14 -1.83 -30.32 -3.60
C ILE A 14 -1.82 -31.68 -2.90
N ASN A 15 -1.21 -31.75 -1.72
CA ASN A 15 -1.26 -32.95 -0.88
C ASN A 15 -2.42 -32.86 0.11
N VAL A 16 -3.56 -33.46 -0.25
CA VAL A 16 -4.78 -33.45 0.58
C VAL A 16 -4.59 -34.24 1.88
N GLU A 17 -3.84 -35.35 1.85
CA GLU A 17 -3.61 -36.17 3.04
C GLU A 17 -2.79 -35.42 4.09
N ARG A 18 -1.85 -34.57 3.67
CA ARG A 18 -1.13 -33.68 4.58
C ARG A 18 -2.06 -32.67 5.27
N ILE A 19 -3.02 -32.11 4.53
CA ILE A 19 -4.02 -31.19 5.09
C ILE A 19 -4.86 -31.92 6.14
N LYS A 20 -5.37 -33.11 5.82
CA LYS A 20 -6.14 -33.93 6.75
C LYS A 20 -5.34 -34.29 8.01
N ALA A 21 -4.09 -34.72 7.85
CA ALA A 21 -3.21 -35.09 8.95
C ALA A 21 -2.94 -33.94 9.93
N ASN A 22 -2.98 -32.68 9.46
CA ASN A 22 -2.72 -31.49 10.28
C ASN A 22 -4.01 -30.68 10.57
N TRP A 23 -5.19 -31.23 10.29
CA TRP A 23 -6.46 -30.48 10.33
C TRP A 23 -6.75 -29.89 11.71
N ASN A 24 -6.50 -30.67 12.77
CA ASN A 24 -6.68 -30.21 14.14
C ASN A 24 -5.75 -29.03 14.50
N ASP A 25 -4.51 -29.05 14.02
CA ASP A 25 -3.56 -27.97 14.26
C ASP A 25 -3.90 -26.70 13.47
N ILE A 26 -4.45 -26.86 12.27
CA ILE A 26 -5.01 -25.74 11.49
C ILE A 26 -6.18 -25.10 12.24
N LEU A 27 -7.14 -25.91 12.73
CA LEU A 27 -8.26 -25.40 13.52
C LEU A 27 -7.79 -24.69 14.78
N ARG A 28 -6.85 -25.29 15.52
CA ARG A 28 -6.21 -24.67 16.69
C ARG A 28 -5.62 -23.30 16.33
N LEU A 29 -4.81 -23.23 15.27
CA LEU A 29 -4.21 -21.99 14.80
C LEU A 29 -5.28 -20.91 14.52
N VAL A 30 -6.34 -21.26 13.79
CA VAL A 30 -7.43 -20.33 13.45
C VAL A 30 -8.17 -19.88 14.72
N THR A 31 -8.47 -20.79 15.64
CA THR A 31 -9.14 -20.45 16.91
C THR A 31 -8.28 -19.55 17.77
N THR A 32 -6.97 -19.78 17.87
CA THR A 32 -6.04 -18.92 18.61
C THR A 32 -5.97 -17.50 18.02
N ILE A 33 -5.98 -17.39 16.69
CA ILE A 33 -6.02 -16.09 16.01
C ILE A 33 -7.34 -15.37 16.31
N ARG A 34 -8.47 -16.08 16.18
CA ARG A 34 -9.81 -15.50 16.41
C ARG A 34 -10.06 -15.13 17.87
N SER A 35 -9.50 -15.89 18.82
CA SER A 35 -9.63 -15.62 20.25
C SER A 35 -8.71 -14.50 20.74
N GLY A 36 -7.81 -13.98 19.88
CA GLY A 36 -6.88 -12.91 20.23
C GLY A 36 -5.81 -13.29 21.25
N GLN A 37 -5.68 -14.59 21.59
CA GLN A 37 -4.73 -15.08 22.59
C GLN A 37 -3.27 -14.86 22.20
N VAL A 38 -2.97 -14.89 20.90
CA VAL A 38 -1.62 -14.67 20.37
C VAL A 38 -1.69 -13.72 19.18
N ARG A 39 -0.71 -12.81 19.08
CA ARG A 39 -0.56 -11.94 17.91
C ARG A 39 -0.28 -12.78 16.67
N PRO A 40 -1.00 -12.57 15.54
CA PRO A 40 -0.77 -13.31 14.30
C PRO A 40 0.68 -13.25 13.80
N SER A 41 1.38 -12.14 14.04
CA SER A 41 2.79 -11.97 13.69
C SER A 41 3.70 -12.96 14.41
N THR A 42 3.44 -13.26 15.69
CA THR A 42 4.20 -14.25 16.47
C THR A 42 3.99 -15.66 15.92
N LEU A 43 2.77 -16.01 15.55
CA LEU A 43 2.45 -17.30 14.93
C LEU A 43 3.14 -17.45 13.57
N LEU A 44 3.10 -16.41 12.74
CA LEU A 44 3.79 -16.39 11.45
C LEU A 44 5.30 -16.54 11.60
N ALA A 45 5.92 -15.84 12.56
CA ALA A 45 7.34 -15.98 12.84
C ALA A 45 7.70 -17.44 13.22
N LYS A 46 6.90 -18.07 14.07
CA LYS A 46 7.09 -19.47 14.48
C LYS A 46 6.94 -20.45 13.32
N LEU A 47 5.92 -20.26 12.48
CA LEU A 47 5.70 -21.09 11.28
C LEU A 47 6.83 -20.93 10.26
N SER A 48 7.38 -19.72 10.15
CA SER A 48 8.42 -19.37 9.18
C SER A 48 9.83 -19.77 9.61
N ALA A 49 10.05 -20.09 10.89
CA ALA A 49 11.36 -20.51 11.40
C ALA A 49 11.82 -21.86 10.81
N PHE A 50 10.88 -22.81 10.59
CA PHE A 50 11.20 -24.15 10.08
C PHE A 50 10.17 -24.65 9.05
N PRO A 51 10.00 -23.96 7.91
CA PRO A 51 8.87 -24.18 7.01
C PRO A 51 8.92 -25.53 6.27
N ARG A 52 10.10 -26.15 6.15
CA ARG A 52 10.26 -27.47 5.52
C ARG A 52 10.08 -28.64 6.48
N GLN A 53 10.22 -28.41 7.79
CA GLN A 53 10.11 -29.43 8.83
C GLN A 53 8.77 -29.35 9.58
N ASN A 54 8.05 -28.24 9.42
CA ASN A 54 6.78 -28.01 10.08
C ASN A 54 5.61 -28.52 9.22
N GLY A 55 4.99 -29.63 9.65
CA GLY A 55 3.82 -30.23 8.99
C GLY A 55 2.64 -29.27 8.85
N LEU A 56 2.39 -28.42 9.85
CA LEU A 56 1.35 -27.38 9.81
C LEU A 56 1.68 -26.31 8.77
N ALA A 57 2.93 -25.85 8.68
CA ALA A 57 3.34 -24.86 7.68
C ALA A 57 3.18 -25.42 6.24
N LEU A 58 3.53 -26.69 6.04
CA LEU A 58 3.33 -27.38 4.76
C LEU A 58 1.84 -27.57 4.44
N ALA A 59 1.01 -27.94 5.41
CA ALA A 59 -0.43 -28.07 5.24
C ALA A 59 -1.10 -26.72 4.89
N LEU A 60 -0.70 -25.63 5.56
CA LEU A 60 -1.15 -24.28 5.23
C LEU A 60 -0.73 -23.85 3.82
N ARG A 61 0.46 -24.26 3.36
CA ARG A 61 0.91 -24.03 1.99
C ARG A 61 0.04 -24.77 0.98
N ASP A 62 -0.33 -26.01 1.27
CA ASP A 62 -1.23 -26.81 0.43
C ASP A 62 -2.65 -26.19 0.38
N ILE A 63 -3.15 -25.65 1.50
CA ILE A 63 -4.40 -24.85 1.51
C ILE A 63 -4.25 -23.59 0.65
N GLY A 64 -3.13 -22.87 0.75
CA GLY A 64 -2.85 -21.70 -0.08
C GLY A 64 -2.84 -22.02 -1.58
N ARG A 65 -2.35 -23.21 -1.97
CA ARG A 65 -2.38 -23.69 -3.35
C ARG A 65 -3.80 -23.93 -3.85
N ILE A 66 -4.72 -24.42 -3.01
CA ILE A 66 -6.15 -24.54 -3.34
C ILE A 66 -6.72 -23.16 -3.67
N ASN A 67 -6.55 -22.18 -2.76
CA ASN A 67 -7.04 -20.82 -2.98
C ASN A 67 -6.46 -20.19 -4.26
N ARG A 68 -5.16 -20.36 -4.52
CA ARG A 68 -4.53 -19.89 -5.76
C ARG A 68 -5.14 -20.56 -7.00
N SER A 69 -5.40 -21.86 -6.94
CA SER A 69 -5.96 -22.61 -8.08
C SER A 69 -7.37 -22.16 -8.43
N ILE A 70 -8.16 -21.73 -7.44
CA ILE A 70 -9.50 -21.15 -7.64
C ILE A 70 -9.41 -19.70 -8.11
N PHE A 71 -8.54 -18.90 -7.49
CA PHE A 71 -8.41 -17.47 -7.75
C PHE A 71 -7.83 -17.16 -9.14
N LEU A 72 -6.82 -17.91 -9.57
CA LEU A 72 -6.04 -17.57 -10.77
C LEU A 72 -6.88 -17.57 -12.07
N PRO A 73 -7.79 -18.54 -12.31
CA PRO A 73 -8.74 -18.46 -13.42
C PRO A 73 -9.66 -17.24 -13.34
N GLN A 74 -10.19 -16.92 -12.15
CA GLN A 74 -11.05 -15.76 -11.94
C GLN A 74 -10.31 -14.46 -12.27
N TRP A 75 -9.05 -14.35 -11.82
CA TRP A 75 -8.18 -13.22 -12.11
C TRP A 75 -7.94 -13.02 -13.61
N TRP A 76 -7.75 -14.09 -14.38
CA TRP A 76 -7.55 -13.97 -15.83
C TRP A 76 -8.81 -13.57 -16.58
N GLN A 77 -9.97 -14.08 -16.16
CA GLN A 77 -11.23 -13.85 -16.85
C GLN A 77 -11.88 -12.50 -16.50
N ASN A 78 -11.52 -11.89 -15.37
CA ASN A 78 -12.15 -10.67 -14.88
C ASN A 78 -11.22 -9.43 -14.99
N PRO A 79 -11.40 -8.56 -16.01
CA PRO A 79 -10.65 -7.32 -16.13
C PRO A 79 -10.90 -6.33 -15.00
N GLU A 80 -12.11 -6.27 -14.45
CA GLU A 80 -12.47 -5.36 -13.37
C GLU A 80 -11.72 -5.69 -12.08
N MET A 81 -11.64 -6.97 -11.75
CA MET A 81 -10.87 -7.48 -10.60
C MET A 81 -9.39 -7.09 -10.71
N ARG A 82 -8.81 -7.16 -11.92
CA ARG A 82 -7.44 -6.70 -12.17
C ARG A 82 -7.30 -5.19 -12.00
N ARG A 83 -8.22 -4.40 -12.57
CA ARG A 83 -8.22 -2.94 -12.43
C ARG A 83 -8.29 -2.51 -10.96
N ASN A 84 -9.17 -3.13 -10.18
CA ASN A 84 -9.34 -2.80 -8.75
C ASN A 84 -8.08 -3.14 -7.95
N ALA A 85 -7.45 -4.29 -8.21
CA ALA A 85 -6.20 -4.65 -7.57
C ALA A 85 -5.04 -3.73 -7.98
N THR A 86 -4.91 -3.37 -9.26
CA THR A 86 -3.91 -2.39 -9.73
C THR A 86 -4.15 -1.02 -9.12
N ALA A 87 -5.40 -0.56 -8.99
CA ALA A 87 -5.73 0.70 -8.33
C ALA A 87 -5.30 0.69 -6.85
N GLY A 88 -5.55 -0.41 -6.13
CA GLY A 88 -5.08 -0.59 -4.76
C GLY A 88 -3.55 -0.60 -4.64
N LEU A 89 -2.87 -1.29 -5.56
CA LEU A 89 -1.41 -1.32 -5.62
C LEU A 89 -0.83 0.07 -5.89
N ASN A 90 -1.33 0.76 -6.91
CA ASN A 90 -0.91 2.12 -7.25
C ASN A 90 -1.06 3.08 -6.07
N LYS A 91 -2.15 2.98 -5.30
CA LYS A 91 -2.34 3.77 -4.08
C LYS A 91 -1.25 3.47 -3.04
N SER A 92 -0.98 2.20 -2.77
CA SER A 92 0.05 1.79 -1.80
C SER A 92 1.46 2.20 -2.25
N GLU A 93 1.74 2.11 -3.55
CA GLU A 93 3.02 2.50 -4.13
C GLU A 93 3.22 4.01 -4.11
N ALA A 94 2.19 4.79 -4.43
CA ALA A 94 2.20 6.24 -4.31
C ALA A 94 2.46 6.68 -2.87
N GLN A 95 1.79 6.05 -1.89
CA GLN A 95 2.02 6.32 -0.47
C GLN A 95 3.45 5.96 -0.05
N ASN A 96 3.97 4.82 -0.50
CA ASN A 96 5.35 4.42 -0.21
C ASN A 96 6.37 5.35 -0.86
N THR A 97 6.10 5.86 -2.06
CA THR A 97 6.96 6.84 -2.74
C THR A 97 6.96 8.17 -2.01
N LEU A 98 5.80 8.66 -1.57
CA LEU A 98 5.71 9.85 -0.71
C LEU A 98 6.46 9.63 0.61
N ALA A 99 6.27 8.49 1.27
CA ALA A 99 6.95 8.16 2.51
C ALA A 99 8.48 8.18 2.34
N ARG A 100 9.00 7.63 1.24
CA ARG A 100 10.43 7.66 0.89
C ARG A 100 10.93 9.08 0.62
N ALA A 101 10.14 9.91 -0.06
CA ALA A 101 10.50 11.29 -0.36
C ALA A 101 10.58 12.14 0.92
N LEU A 102 9.63 11.96 1.84
CA LEU A 102 9.63 12.62 3.16
C LEU A 102 10.78 12.11 4.05
N PHE A 103 11.08 10.82 3.96
CA PHE A 103 12.16 10.17 4.70
C PHE A 103 13.46 10.14 3.88
N PHE A 104 13.83 11.28 3.30
CA PHE A 104 15.00 11.42 2.42
C PHE A 104 16.32 11.11 3.14
N ASN A 105 16.40 11.36 4.45
CA ASN A 105 17.57 11.01 5.25
C ASN A 105 17.60 9.52 5.58
N ARG A 106 18.73 8.86 5.29
CA ARG A 106 18.97 7.40 5.49
C ARG A 106 18.17 6.47 4.57
N LEU A 107 17.90 6.87 3.32
CA LEU A 107 17.31 5.99 2.29
C LEU A 107 15.93 5.41 2.66
N GLY A 108 15.13 6.04 3.53
CA GLY A 108 13.86 5.47 3.98
C GLY A 108 13.97 4.46 5.14
N GLU A 109 15.15 4.22 5.71
CA GLU A 109 15.34 3.19 6.74
C GLU A 109 15.25 3.72 8.18
N LEU A 110 14.34 3.13 8.97
CA LEU A 110 14.22 3.36 10.41
C LEU A 110 15.29 2.57 11.18
N ARG A 111 16.48 3.18 11.38
CA ARG A 111 17.61 2.57 12.12
C ARG A 111 17.71 3.00 13.59
N ASP A 112 16.60 3.25 14.28
CA ASP A 112 16.68 3.47 15.74
C ASP A 112 16.98 2.19 16.49
N ARG A 113 17.69 2.34 17.61
CA ARG A 113 18.02 1.26 18.53
C ARG A 113 16.83 0.77 19.35
N THR A 114 15.85 1.62 19.64
CA THR A 114 14.70 1.28 20.48
C THR A 114 13.41 1.23 19.68
N PHE A 115 12.51 0.32 20.06
CA PHE A 115 11.18 0.23 19.47
C PHE A 115 10.40 1.55 19.60
N GLU A 116 10.53 2.22 20.75
CA GLU A 116 9.85 3.48 21.03
C GLU A 116 10.28 4.60 20.06
N SER A 117 11.59 4.73 19.78
CA SER A 117 12.07 5.71 18.81
C SER A 117 11.66 5.38 17.37
N GLN A 118 11.61 4.09 17.00
CA GLN A 118 11.04 3.67 15.70
C GLN A 118 9.56 4.05 15.60
N PHE A 119 8.81 3.84 16.69
CA PHE A 119 7.39 4.15 16.76
C PHE A 119 7.13 5.66 16.63
N TYR A 120 7.86 6.51 17.36
CA TYR A 120 7.73 7.96 17.22
C TYR A 120 8.06 8.44 15.81
N ARG A 121 9.13 7.92 15.19
CA ARG A 121 9.47 8.26 13.81
C ARG A 121 8.42 7.82 12.80
N ALA A 122 7.92 6.58 12.92
CA ALA A 122 6.85 6.08 12.06
C ALA A 122 5.56 6.90 12.22
N SER A 123 5.24 7.29 13.46
CA SER A 123 4.07 8.12 13.77
C SER A 123 4.22 9.54 13.20
N GLY A 124 5.39 10.17 13.34
CA GLY A 124 5.68 11.47 12.76
C GLY A 124 5.64 11.46 11.23
N LEU A 125 6.19 10.41 10.60
CA LEU A 125 6.09 10.23 9.15
C LEU A 125 4.64 10.11 8.69
N ASN A 126 3.82 9.30 9.39
CA ASN A 126 2.39 9.20 9.10
C ASN A 126 1.66 10.54 9.27
N LEU A 127 2.02 11.33 10.29
CA LEU A 127 1.45 12.67 10.48
C LEU A 127 1.75 13.58 9.29
N LEU A 128 2.99 13.60 8.80
CA LEU A 128 3.39 14.40 7.64
C LEU A 128 2.67 13.95 6.35
N ILE A 129 2.57 12.64 6.11
CA ILE A 129 1.81 12.10 4.98
C ILE A 129 0.36 12.55 5.04
N ASN A 130 -0.28 12.44 6.21
CA ASN A 130 -1.67 12.86 6.39
C ASN A 130 -1.85 14.37 6.22
N ALA A 131 -0.90 15.18 6.67
CA ALA A 131 -0.92 16.63 6.47
C ALA A 131 -0.86 16.99 4.98
N ILE A 132 -0.01 16.32 4.20
CA ILE A 132 0.08 16.51 2.75
C ILE A 132 -1.21 16.05 2.05
N VAL A 133 -1.74 14.89 2.43
CA VAL A 133 -3.02 14.40 1.88
C VAL A 133 -4.15 15.36 2.17
N TYR A 134 -4.22 15.88 3.40
CA TYR A 134 -5.22 16.87 3.79
C TYR A 134 -5.09 18.15 2.98
N TRP A 135 -3.87 18.70 2.88
CA TRP A 135 -3.58 19.87 2.06
C TRP A 135 -4.02 19.64 0.61
N ASN A 136 -3.57 18.56 -0.02
CA ASN A 136 -3.94 18.25 -1.40
C ASN A 136 -5.46 18.11 -1.57
N THR A 137 -6.14 17.48 -0.63
CA THR A 137 -7.60 17.32 -0.69
C THR A 137 -8.31 18.68 -0.70
N LEU A 138 -7.87 19.63 0.13
CA LEU A 138 -8.41 20.99 0.14
C LEU A 138 -8.14 21.75 -1.16
N TYR A 139 -6.97 21.56 -1.78
CA TYR A 139 -6.56 22.30 -2.98
C TYR A 139 -7.02 21.67 -4.30
N LEU A 140 -7.41 20.39 -4.32
CA LEU A 140 -7.89 19.72 -5.53
C LEU A 140 -9.17 20.35 -6.07
N GLU A 141 -10.13 20.70 -5.21
CA GLU A 141 -11.38 21.34 -5.65
C GLU A 141 -11.15 22.72 -6.31
N PRO A 142 -10.44 23.67 -5.67
CA PRO A 142 -10.05 24.93 -6.31
C PRO A 142 -9.23 24.74 -7.60
N ALA A 143 -8.34 23.75 -7.63
CA ALA A 143 -7.54 23.45 -8.82
C ALA A 143 -8.41 23.00 -10.01
N PHE A 144 -9.37 22.08 -9.80
CA PHE A 144 -10.30 21.70 -10.86
C PHE A 144 -11.22 22.86 -11.27
N ALA A 145 -11.64 23.70 -10.32
CA ALA A 145 -12.43 24.89 -10.63
C ALA A 145 -11.66 25.92 -11.49
N GLU A 146 -10.35 26.08 -11.28
CA GLU A 146 -9.49 26.90 -12.15
C GLU A 146 -9.32 26.25 -13.53
N LEU A 147 -9.02 24.95 -13.60
CA LEU A 147 -8.85 24.24 -14.88
C LEU A 147 -10.09 24.36 -15.78
N ASN A 148 -11.30 24.21 -15.22
CA ASN A 148 -12.53 24.41 -15.98
C ASN A 148 -12.70 25.85 -16.45
N ARG A 149 -12.28 26.84 -15.64
CA ARG A 149 -12.29 28.27 -16.04
C ARG A 149 -11.31 28.56 -17.18
N GLU A 150 -10.19 27.85 -17.23
CA GLU A 150 -9.20 27.92 -18.31
C GLU A 150 -9.61 27.13 -19.56
N GLY A 151 -10.79 26.48 -19.55
CA GLY A 151 -11.31 25.70 -20.67
C GLY A 151 -10.76 24.27 -20.75
N ILE A 152 -10.02 23.82 -19.74
CA ILE A 152 -9.52 22.44 -19.62
C ILE A 152 -10.62 21.61 -18.94
N ALA A 153 -11.26 20.72 -19.71
CA ALA A 153 -12.34 19.89 -19.20
C ALA A 153 -11.84 18.92 -18.11
N THR A 154 -12.45 18.96 -16.93
CA THR A 154 -12.19 17.99 -15.84
C THR A 154 -13.42 17.12 -15.61
N PRO A 155 -13.63 16.06 -16.41
CA PRO A 155 -14.86 15.29 -16.32
C PRO A 155 -14.86 14.43 -15.03
N PRO A 156 -16.01 14.26 -14.35
CA PRO A 156 -16.08 13.59 -13.03
C PRO A 156 -15.57 12.15 -13.03
N ASP A 157 -15.66 11.46 -14.16
CA ASP A 157 -15.16 10.11 -14.37
C ASP A 157 -13.62 10.02 -14.34
N VAL A 158 -12.91 11.11 -14.63
CA VAL A 158 -11.46 11.20 -14.46
C VAL A 158 -11.10 11.61 -13.03
N ILE A 159 -11.84 12.57 -12.46
CA ILE A 159 -11.58 13.09 -11.11
C ILE A 159 -11.64 11.98 -10.05
N LYS A 160 -12.58 11.04 -10.17
CA LYS A 160 -12.70 9.90 -9.23
C LYS A 160 -11.47 8.99 -9.18
N HIS A 161 -10.58 9.09 -10.15
CA HIS A 161 -9.33 8.31 -10.21
C HIS A 161 -8.12 9.09 -9.69
N ILE A 162 -8.26 10.37 -9.35
CA ILE A 162 -7.18 11.19 -8.81
C ILE A 162 -7.02 10.91 -7.32
N THR A 163 -5.78 10.74 -6.89
CA THR A 163 -5.43 10.48 -5.50
C THR A 163 -4.69 11.69 -4.92
N PRO A 164 -5.01 12.15 -3.69
CA PRO A 164 -4.37 13.31 -3.05
C PRO A 164 -2.94 13.02 -2.53
N LEU A 165 -2.21 12.09 -3.16
CA LEU A 165 -0.85 11.69 -2.75
C LEU A 165 0.25 12.36 -3.58
N GLY A 166 -0.10 13.19 -4.57
CA GLY A 166 0.89 13.96 -5.34
C GLY A 166 1.68 14.91 -4.43
N TRP A 167 2.99 15.01 -4.63
CA TRP A 167 3.85 15.83 -3.76
C TRP A 167 4.93 16.61 -4.51
N GLN A 168 4.99 16.50 -5.84
CA GLN A 168 6.00 17.19 -6.66
C GLN A 168 5.90 18.73 -6.56
N HIS A 169 4.71 19.25 -6.21
CA HIS A 169 4.48 20.67 -5.97
C HIS A 169 4.88 21.14 -4.56
N ILE A 170 5.30 20.23 -3.67
CA ILE A 170 5.67 20.52 -2.29
C ILE A 170 7.19 20.43 -2.16
N SER A 171 7.81 21.53 -1.73
CA SER A 171 9.22 21.53 -1.37
C SER A 171 9.41 20.76 -0.07
N LEU A 172 10.08 19.60 -0.14
CA LEU A 172 10.38 18.74 1.03
C LEU A 172 11.74 19.08 1.68
N THR A 173 12.58 19.84 0.98
CA THR A 173 13.93 20.24 1.40
C THR A 173 14.14 21.73 1.15
N GLY A 174 15.02 22.34 1.95
CA GLY A 174 15.36 23.76 1.84
C GLY A 174 14.92 24.55 3.07
N ASP A 175 15.04 25.87 2.98
CA ASP A 175 14.69 26.79 4.06
C ASP A 175 13.20 27.14 4.03
N TYR A 176 12.53 26.94 5.16
CA TYR A 176 11.12 27.25 5.30
C TYR A 176 10.95 28.60 6.00
N ILE A 177 10.63 29.62 5.19
CA ILE A 177 10.30 30.95 5.71
C ILE A 177 8.79 31.01 5.93
N TRP A 178 8.38 31.02 7.20
CA TRP A 178 6.98 31.11 7.59
C TRP A 178 6.60 32.56 7.82
N THR A 179 5.78 33.10 6.92
CA THR A 179 5.04 34.35 7.16
C THR A 179 3.67 33.99 7.75
N PRO A 180 3.30 34.51 8.93
CA PRO A 180 1.95 34.36 9.45
C PRO A 180 0.93 34.84 8.42
N THR A 181 -0.12 34.06 8.21
CA THR A 181 -1.26 34.45 7.37
C THR A 181 -2.45 34.60 8.30
N ASP A 182 -3.03 35.80 8.36
CA ASP A 182 -4.14 36.11 9.29
C ASP A 182 -5.50 35.59 8.81
N SER A 183 -5.60 35.12 7.55
CA SER A 183 -6.82 34.55 6.99
C SER A 183 -6.82 33.01 7.00
N PRO A 184 -7.94 32.36 7.37
CA PRO A 184 -8.13 30.92 7.22
C PRO A 184 -8.30 30.48 5.75
N ASP A 185 -8.31 31.41 4.79
CA ASP A 185 -8.49 31.11 3.38
C ASP A 185 -7.31 30.34 2.77
N LEU A 186 -7.61 29.57 1.72
CA LEU A 186 -6.58 28.90 0.93
C LEU A 186 -5.70 29.94 0.24
N ARG A 187 -4.39 29.65 0.20
CA ARG A 187 -3.44 30.45 -0.55
C ARG A 187 -3.75 30.37 -2.05
N PRO A 188 -3.46 31.42 -2.83
CA PRO A 188 -3.64 31.35 -4.28
C PRO A 188 -2.88 30.18 -4.92
N LEU A 189 -3.46 29.57 -5.95
CA LEU A 189 -2.79 28.55 -6.74
C LEU A 189 -1.53 29.13 -7.39
N ARG A 190 -0.43 28.37 -7.38
CA ARG A 190 0.78 28.76 -8.11
C ARG A 190 0.50 28.64 -9.61
N ARG A 191 0.68 29.74 -10.33
CA ARG A 191 0.73 29.74 -11.80
C ARG A 191 2.18 29.58 -12.22
N GLU A 192 2.46 28.73 -13.21
CA GLU A 192 3.79 28.62 -13.81
C GLU A 192 4.08 29.89 -14.63
N THR A 193 4.45 30.97 -13.95
CA THR A 193 5.10 32.10 -14.61
C THR A 193 6.60 31.83 -14.59
N SER A 194 7.10 31.18 -15.65
CA SER A 194 8.51 31.12 -16.04
C SER A 194 9.50 30.56 -15.00
N ILE A 195 9.78 29.26 -15.07
CA ILE A 195 11.06 28.73 -14.56
C ILE A 195 12.12 28.90 -15.66
N LEU A 196 12.42 30.16 -15.99
CA LEU A 196 13.68 30.56 -16.62
C LEU A 196 14.40 31.46 -15.61
N ALA A 197 15.23 30.85 -14.76
CA ALA A 197 16.36 31.52 -14.12
C ALA A 197 17.27 30.49 -13.43
N ALA A 198 18.47 30.33 -14.02
CA ALA A 198 19.74 29.85 -13.46
C ALA A 198 19.85 28.41 -12.92
#